data_AF-A0A957ZW54-F1
#
_entry.id   AF-A0A957ZW54-F1
#
_cell.length_a   1.000
_cell.length_b   1.000
_cell.length_c   1.000
_cell.angle_alpha   90.00
_cell.angle_beta   90.00
_cell.angle_gamma   90.00
#
_symmetry.space_group_name_H-M   'P 1'
#
loop_
_entity.id
_entity.type
_entity.pdbx_description
1 polymer ?
#
loop_
_entity_poly.entity_id
_entity_poly.type
_entity_poly.pdbx_seq_one_letter_code
_entity_poly.pdbx_strand_id
1 'polypeptide(L)'
;MSLYLSGLRKEYRRERLDEATAAADPLSMFEEWFAEAAESGLVEPNAMTLATATPEGKPSARVVLLKDFDATGFSFFTNYASRKGQEI
;
A
#
# COMPACT_ATOMS: atom_id res chain seq x y z
N MET A 1 -17.59 17.77 30.24
CA MET A 1 -18.22 17.12 29.06
C MET A 1 -17.21 16.12 28.51
N SER A 2 -17.41 14.82 28.77
CA SER A 2 -16.49 13.78 28.31
C SER A 2 -16.84 13.41 26.86
N LEU A 3 -15.88 13.53 25.93
CA LEU A 3 -16.08 13.02 24.57
C LEU A 3 -16.12 11.49 24.62
N TYR A 4 -17.25 10.92 24.22
CA TYR A 4 -17.47 9.47 24.17
C TYR A 4 -16.75 8.88 22.94
N LEU A 5 -15.43 8.67 23.06
CA LEU A 5 -14.54 8.26 21.97
C LEU A 5 -14.90 6.89 21.35
N SER A 6 -15.59 6.03 22.10
CA SER A 6 -16.07 4.72 21.64
C SER A 6 -17.09 4.81 20.49
N GLY A 7 -17.80 5.94 20.35
CA GLY A 7 -18.74 6.19 19.25
C GLY A 7 -18.09 6.62 17.93
N LEU A 8 -16.79 6.93 17.92
CA LEU A 8 -16.05 7.36 16.72
C LEU A 8 -15.52 6.19 15.88
N ARG A 9 -15.75 4.94 16.31
CA ARG A 9 -15.29 3.75 15.59
C ARG A 9 -16.11 3.59 14.31
N LYS A 10 -15.48 3.92 13.18
CA LYS A 10 -15.99 3.55 11.86
C LYS A 10 -15.90 2.02 11.73
N GLU A 11 -17.04 1.35 11.58
CA GLU A 11 -17.05 -0.08 11.24
C GLU A 11 -16.65 -0.24 9.76
N TYR A 12 -15.44 -0.75 9.52
CA TYR A 12 -14.94 -1.06 8.17
C TYR A 12 -15.47 -2.42 7.67
N ARG A 13 -16.77 -2.65 7.79
CA ARG A 13 -17.42 -3.90 7.36
C ARG A 13 -18.03 -3.64 5.99
N ARG A 14 -17.22 -3.73 4.93
CA ARG A 14 -17.72 -3.68 3.54
C ARG A 14 -17.86 -5.10 2.99
N GLU A 15 -16.76 -5.85 2.86
CA GLU A 15 -16.76 -7.24 2.39
C GLU A 15 -15.66 -8.08 3.07
N ARG A 16 -15.67 -9.41 2.87
CA ARG A 16 -14.70 -10.35 3.47
C ARG A 16 -13.83 -10.95 2.36
N LEU A 17 -12.51 -10.89 2.54
CA LEU A 17 -11.57 -11.71 1.78
C LEU A 17 -11.54 -13.12 2.37
N ASP A 18 -11.92 -14.12 1.59
CA ASP A 18 -11.84 -15.54 1.96
C ASP A 18 -10.74 -16.24 1.15
N GLU A 19 -9.98 -17.13 1.77
CA GLU A 19 -8.91 -17.89 1.11
C GLU A 19 -9.47 -18.76 -0.03
N ALA A 20 -10.70 -19.28 0.12
CA ALA A 20 -11.35 -20.07 -0.92
C ALA A 20 -11.74 -19.26 -2.15
N THR A 21 -11.84 -17.93 -2.03
CA THR A 21 -12.23 -17.02 -3.12
C THR A 21 -11.09 -16.10 -3.56
N ALA A 22 -9.93 -16.16 -2.89
CA ALA A 22 -8.77 -15.37 -3.27
C ALA A 22 -8.18 -15.90 -4.59
N ALA A 23 -7.78 -15.00 -5.48
CA ALA A 23 -7.02 -15.33 -6.67
C ALA A 23 -5.74 -16.09 -6.29
N ALA A 24 -5.41 -17.11 -7.08
CA ALA A 24 -4.22 -17.92 -6.86
C ALA A 24 -2.92 -17.13 -7.10
N ASP A 25 -2.95 -16.18 -8.03
CA ASP A 25 -1.87 -15.24 -8.27
C ASP A 25 -2.12 -13.94 -7.46
N PRO A 26 -1.23 -13.58 -6.53
CA PRO A 26 -1.37 -12.34 -5.75
C PRO A 26 -1.32 -11.08 -6.61
N LEU A 27 -0.64 -11.09 -7.77
CA LEU A 27 -0.61 -9.93 -8.66
C LEU A 27 -1.93 -9.75 -9.41
N SER A 28 -2.63 -10.83 -9.75
CA SER A 28 -4.01 -10.73 -10.27
C SER A 28 -4.95 -10.14 -9.23
N MET A 29 -4.84 -10.55 -7.96
CA MET A 29 -5.64 -9.94 -6.87
C MET A 29 -5.33 -8.45 -6.71
N PHE A 30 -4.05 -8.08 -6.80
CA PHE A 30 -3.65 -6.67 -6.74
C PHE A 30 -4.24 -5.86 -7.90
N GLU A 31 -4.22 -6.40 -9.13
CA GLU A 31 -4.79 -5.75 -10.31
C GLU A 31 -6.28 -5.45 -10.13
N GLU A 32 -7.06 -6.42 -9.64
CA GLU A 32 -8.49 -6.26 -9.33
C GLU A 32 -8.72 -5.13 -8.31
N TRP A 33 -8.01 -5.17 -7.18
CA TRP A 33 -8.16 -4.15 -6.13
C TRP A 33 -7.68 -2.77 -6.57
N PHE A 34 -6.62 -2.71 -7.37
CA PHE A 34 -6.09 -1.44 -7.86
C PHE A 34 -7.04 -0.81 -8.87
N ALA A 35 -7.67 -1.61 -9.75
CA ALA A 35 -8.71 -1.14 -10.66
C ALA A 35 -9.90 -0.55 -9.90
N GLU A 36 -10.41 -1.25 -8.89
CA GLU A 36 -11.49 -0.73 -8.03
C GLU A 36 -11.09 0.57 -7.32
N ALA A 37 -9.88 0.63 -6.77
CA ALA A 37 -9.37 1.83 -6.10
C ALA A 37 -9.25 3.02 -7.07
N ALA A 38 -8.78 2.79 -8.30
CA ALA A 38 -8.67 3.80 -9.34
C ALA A 38 -10.05 4.35 -9.76
N GLU A 39 -11.08 3.52 -9.80
CA GLU A 39 -12.45 3.91 -10.15
C GLU A 39 -13.23 4.53 -8.98
N SER A 40 -12.80 4.30 -7.74
CA SER A 40 -13.51 4.73 -6.53
C SER A 40 -13.42 6.23 -6.19
N GLY A 41 -12.68 7.01 -6.99
CA GLY A 41 -12.49 8.45 -6.77
C GLY A 41 -11.55 8.79 -5.60
N LEU A 42 -10.73 7.83 -5.16
CA LEU A 42 -9.69 8.07 -4.16
C LEU A 42 -8.62 9.03 -4.70
N VAL A 43 -8.07 9.85 -3.80
CA VAL A 43 -6.94 10.71 -4.12
C VAL A 43 -5.66 9.87 -4.11
N GLU A 44 -4.90 9.92 -5.21
CA GLU A 44 -3.61 9.22 -5.37
C GLU A 44 -3.71 7.70 -5.03
N PRO A 45 -4.54 6.92 -5.75
CA PRO A 45 -4.73 5.49 -5.47
C PRO A 45 -3.44 4.66 -5.61
N ASN A 46 -2.45 5.19 -6.34
CA ASN A 46 -1.12 4.61 -6.49
C ASN A 46 -0.10 5.08 -5.44
N ALA A 47 -0.49 5.88 -4.45
CA ALA A 47 0.39 6.21 -3.34
C ALA A 47 0.59 4.98 -2.43
N MET A 48 1.85 4.63 -2.18
CA MET A 48 2.22 3.53 -1.29
C MET A 48 3.27 3.96 -0.26
N THR A 49 3.27 3.33 0.90
CA THR A 49 4.31 3.54 1.91
C THR A 49 5.44 2.55 1.71
N LEU A 50 6.60 3.05 1.33
CA LEU A 50 7.81 2.24 1.19
C LEU A 50 8.64 2.30 2.47
N ALA A 51 8.82 1.17 3.12
CA ALA A 51 9.77 1.00 4.21
C ALA A 51 11.11 0.44 3.69
N THR A 52 12.20 1.07 4.09
CA THR A 52 13.57 0.57 3.87
C THR A 52 14.30 0.58 5.22
N ALA A 53 15.44 -0.10 5.32
CA ALA A 53 16.19 -0.17 6.58
C ALA A 53 17.69 0.02 6.34
N THR A 54 18.39 0.55 7.33
CA THR A 54 19.87 0.52 7.33
C THR A 54 20.39 -0.91 7.44
N PRO A 55 21.68 -1.18 7.19
CA PRO A 55 22.28 -2.50 7.39
C PRO A 55 22.11 -3.06 8.81
N GLU A 56 21.97 -2.18 9.81
CA GLU A 56 21.70 -2.55 11.21
C GLU A 56 20.21 -2.80 11.50
N GLY A 57 19.36 -2.82 10.47
CA GLY A 57 17.93 -3.08 10.59
C GLY A 57 17.11 -1.91 11.14
N LYS A 58 17.61 -0.67 11.08
CA LYS A 58 16.86 0.51 11.54
C LYS A 58 15.90 1.00 10.44
N PRO A 59 14.57 0.87 10.61
CA PRO A 59 13.64 1.17 9.53
C PRO A 59 13.40 2.67 9.35
N SER A 60 13.05 3.05 8.13
CA SER A 60 12.44 4.34 7.82
C SER A 60 11.38 4.17 6.73
N ALA A 61 10.28 4.92 6.83
CA ALA A 61 9.13 4.81 5.94
C ALA A 61 8.74 6.18 5.36
N ARG A 62 8.25 6.18 4.13
CA ARG A 62 7.77 7.39 3.42
C ARG A 62 6.80 7.01 2.32
N VAL A 63 5.98 7.96 1.89
CA VAL A 63 5.14 7.82 0.71
C VAL A 63 5.98 7.92 -0.57
N VAL A 64 5.74 7.02 -1.50
CA VAL A 64 6.17 7.07 -2.90
C VAL A 64 4.98 6.75 -3.80
N LEU A 65 5.09 7.07 -5.09
CA LEU A 65 4.06 6.70 -6.06
C LEU A 65 4.48 5.41 -6.77
N LEU A 66 3.61 4.41 -6.74
CA LEU A 66 3.68 3.26 -7.63
C LEU A 66 3.53 3.76 -9.08
N LYS A 67 4.44 3.31 -9.95
CA LYS A 67 4.49 3.73 -11.35
C LYS A 67 4.11 2.64 -12.31
N ASP A 68 4.42 1.39 -11.97
CA ASP A 68 4.09 0.23 -12.77
C ASP A 68 4.08 -1.02 -11.91
N PHE A 69 3.45 -2.09 -12.39
CA PHE A 69 3.60 -3.43 -11.85
C PHE A 69 3.48 -4.47 -12.97
N ASP A 70 4.26 -5.53 -12.87
CA ASP A 70 4.24 -6.65 -13.82
C ASP A 70 4.50 -7.97 -13.09
N ALA A 71 4.68 -9.06 -13.84
CA ALA A 71 4.95 -10.39 -13.29
C ALA A 71 6.20 -10.46 -12.38
N THR A 72 7.08 -9.45 -12.39
CA THR A 72 8.28 -9.35 -11.56
C THR A 72 8.09 -8.51 -10.30
N GLY A 73 6.98 -7.76 -10.18
CA GLY A 73 6.60 -7.01 -8.99
C GLY A 73 6.27 -5.55 -9.28
N PHE A 74 6.63 -4.67 -8.34
CA PHE A 74 6.21 -3.27 -8.31
C PHE A 74 7.36 -2.31 -8.61
N SER A 75 7.10 -1.29 -9.45
CA SER A 75 8.09 -0.29 -9.86
C SER A 75 7.77 1.11 -9.32
N PHE A 76 8.80 1.82 -8.85
CA PHE A 76 8.73 3.22 -8.44
C PHE A 76 10.04 3.95 -8.78
N PHE A 77 10.00 5.27 -8.89
CA PHE A 77 11.18 6.09 -9.14
C PHE A 77 11.55 6.93 -7.91
N THR A 78 12.84 7.16 -7.70
CA THR A 78 13.39 8.00 -6.63
C THR A 78 14.75 8.56 -7.04
N ASN A 79 15.28 9.49 -6.24
CA ASN A 79 16.68 9.89 -6.33
C ASN A 79 17.58 8.81 -5.69
N TYR A 80 18.59 8.32 -6.42
CA TYR A 80 19.58 7.35 -5.94
C TYR A 80 20.41 7.86 -4.76
N ALA A 81 20.68 9.17 -4.69
CA ALA A 81 21.41 9.78 -3.57
C ALA A 81 20.53 9.99 -2.32
N SER A 82 19.23 9.70 -2.39
CA SER A 82 18.36 9.82 -1.21
C SER A 82 18.61 8.71 -0.20
N ARG A 83 18.26 8.93 1.07
CA ARG A 83 18.39 7.93 2.13
C ARG A 83 17.85 6.55 1.73
N LYS A 84 16.64 6.47 1.16
CA LYS A 84 16.06 5.18 0.74
C LYS A 84 16.86 4.50 -0.36
N GLY A 85 17.48 5.28 -1.26
CA GLY A 85 18.30 4.79 -2.37
C GLY A 85 19.73 4.41 -1.94
N GLN A 86 20.13 4.77 -0.71
CA GLN A 86 21.36 4.26 -0.08
C GLN A 86 21.08 3.05 0.83
N GLU A 87 19.80 2.80 1.16
CA GLU A 87 19.35 1.65 1.96
C GLU A 87 19.00 0.42 1.09
N ILE A 88 18.91 0.56 -0.25
CA ILE A 88 18.60 -0.49 -1.25
C ILE A 88 19.62 -0.45 -2.38
#